data_AF-A0A9D2GIA6-F1
#
_entry.id   AF-A0A9D2GIA6-F1
#
_cell.length_a   1.000
_cell.length_b   1.000
_cell.length_c   1.000
_cell.angle_alpha   90.00
_cell.angle_beta   90.00
_cell.angle_gamma   90.00
#
_symmetry.space_group_name_H-M   'P 1'
#
loop_
_entity.id
_entity.type
_entity.pdbx_description
1 polymer ?
#
loop_
_entity_poly.entity_id
_entity_poly.type
_entity_poly.pdbx_seq_one_letter_code
_entity_poly.pdbx_strand_id
1 'polypeptide(L)'
;MKYKRFQDTIVIRLDTGEEIHQSIRQICRREQITLGSVSGFGGIRRLKVGIWNNQDSCYDYLEESEKKYGIAEPDGKHHHAG
;
A
#
# COMPACT_ATOMS: atom_id res chain seq x y z
N MET A 1 -2.69 14.32 4.21
CA MET A 1 -2.56 13.14 5.08
C MET A 1 -2.59 13.54 6.54
N LYS A 2 -3.18 12.72 7.42
CA LYS A 2 -2.97 12.76 8.87
C LYS A 2 -2.42 11.42 9.35
N TYR A 3 -1.53 11.41 10.33
CA TYR A 3 -1.07 10.16 10.95
C TYR A 3 -0.78 10.35 12.43
N LYS A 4 -0.77 9.24 13.17
CA LYS A 4 -0.38 9.19 14.58
C LYS A 4 0.40 7.91 14.85
N ARG A 5 1.48 8.05 15.62
CA ARG A 5 2.32 6.94 16.07
C ARG A 5 1.94 6.48 17.47
N PHE A 6 1.93 5.16 17.65
CA PHE A 6 1.73 4.45 18.90
C PHE A 6 2.80 3.38 19.02
N GLN A 7 3.87 3.65 19.77
CA GLN A 7 5.02 2.75 19.89
C GLN A 7 5.58 2.35 18.50
N ASP A 8 5.41 1.09 18.12
CA ASP A 8 5.83 0.46 16.86
C ASP A 8 4.77 0.54 15.76
N THR A 9 3.56 0.98 16.08
CA THR A 9 2.41 1.04 15.17
C THR A 9 2.14 2.47 14.71
N ILE A 10 1.88 2.66 13.40
CA ILE A 10 1.44 3.95 12.86
C ILE A 10 0.07 3.80 12.21
N VAL A 11 -0.86 4.68 12.61
CA VAL A 11 -2.18 4.79 11.99
C VAL A 11 -2.15 5.98 11.03
N ILE A 12 -2.51 5.73 9.77
CA ILE A 12 -2.48 6.72 8.69
C ILE A 12 -3.90 6.91 8.17
N ARG A 13 -4.31 8.17 8.01
CA ARG A 13 -5.50 8.56 7.25
C ARG A 13 -5.05 9.39 6.05
N LEU A 14 -5.15 8.81 4.87
CA LEU A 14 -4.90 9.51 3.61
C LEU A 14 -6.05 10.49 3.35
N ASP A 15 -5.71 11.68 2.88
CA ASP A 15 -6.69 12.63 2.38
C ASP A 15 -6.96 12.37 0.89
N THR A 16 -8.13 12.80 0.39
CA THR A 16 -8.52 12.56 -1.01
C THR A 16 -7.50 13.18 -1.98
N GLY A 17 -7.07 12.39 -2.96
CA GLY A 17 -6.11 12.82 -3.99
C GLY A 17 -4.65 12.48 -3.69
N GLU A 18 -4.34 11.98 -2.49
CA GLU A 18 -2.99 11.52 -2.16
C GLU A 18 -2.67 10.15 -2.76
N GLU A 19 -1.41 9.96 -3.14
CA GLU A 19 -0.90 8.67 -3.58
C GLU A 19 -0.44 7.83 -2.39
N ILE A 20 -1.06 6.65 -2.23
CA ILE A 20 -0.85 5.73 -1.11
C ILE A 20 0.64 5.47 -0.85
N HIS A 21 1.38 5.05 -1.87
CA HIS A 21 2.78 4.65 -1.72
C HIS A 21 3.72 5.83 -1.39
N GLN A 22 3.42 7.03 -1.90
CA GLN A 22 4.21 8.23 -1.58
C GLN A 22 4.01 8.65 -0.12
N SER A 23 2.76 8.68 0.33
CA SER A 23 2.39 9.01 1.71
C SER A 23 3.01 8.04 2.72
N ILE A 24 2.93 6.72 2.47
CA ILE A 24 3.58 5.71 3.31
C ILE A 24 5.09 5.93 3.34
N ARG A 25 5.73 6.13 2.17
CA ARG A 25 7.18 6.35 2.07
C ARG A 25 7.64 7.59 2.82
N GLN A 26 6.85 8.67 2.79
CA GLN A 26 7.13 9.90 3.54
C GLN A 26 7.14 9.64 5.05
N ILE A 27 6.17 8.87 5.54
CA ILE A 27 6.10 8.49 6.96
C ILE A 27 7.27 7.58 7.33
N CYS A 28 7.56 6.53 6.55
CA CYS A 28 8.67 5.63 6.85
C CYS A 28 10.00 6.37 6.94
N ARG A 29 10.26 7.33 6.04
CA ARG A 29 11.46 8.17 6.08
C ARG A 29 11.50 9.06 7.32
N ARG A 30 10.39 9.73 7.65
CA ARG A 30 10.33 10.65 8.80
C ARG A 30 10.51 9.91 10.12
N GLU A 31 9.90 8.73 10.24
CA GLU A 31 9.84 7.93 11.47
C GLU A 31 10.97 6.89 11.56
N GLN A 32 11.87 6.87 10.56
CA GLN A 32 13.01 5.97 10.43
C GLN A 32 12.63 4.48 10.43
N ILE A 33 11.53 4.15 9.76
CA ILE A 33 11.05 2.78 9.59
C ILE A 33 11.79 2.13 8.42
N THR A 34 12.47 1.01 8.70
CA THR A 34 13.18 0.20 7.70
C THR A 34 12.42 -1.06 7.30
N LEU A 35 11.56 -1.58 8.18
CA LEU A 35 10.74 -2.77 7.97
C LEU A 35 9.41 -2.62 8.72
N GLY A 36 8.33 -3.12 8.11
CA GLY A 36 7.01 -3.18 8.72
C GLY A 36 5.99 -3.83 7.80
N SER A 37 4.80 -4.10 8.34
CA SER A 37 3.63 -4.47 7.55
C SER A 37 2.72 -3.26 7.38
N VAL A 38 1.99 -3.23 6.26
CA VAL A 38 0.95 -2.22 6.02
C VAL A 38 -0.32 -2.99 5.72
N SER A 39 -1.40 -2.63 6.41
CA SER A 39 -2.75 -3.09 6.10
C SER A 39 -3.71 -1.91 6.17
N GLY A 40 -4.82 -2.00 5.46
CA GLY A 40 -5.81 -0.92 5.45
C GLY A 40 -6.97 -1.17 4.52
N PHE A 41 -7.98 -0.33 4.64
CA PHE A 41 -9.18 -0.34 3.82
C PHE A 41 -9.52 1.08 3.38
N GLY A 42 -10.19 1.21 2.25
CA GLY A 42 -10.58 2.51 1.72
C GLY A 42 -11.02 2.44 0.26
N GLY A 43 -11.31 3.62 -0.29
CA GLY A 43 -11.64 3.79 -1.71
C GLY A 43 -10.49 4.43 -2.47
N ILE A 44 -10.21 3.90 -3.65
CA ILE A 44 -9.23 4.47 -4.59
C ILE A 44 -9.91 5.01 -5.84
N ARG A 45 -9.30 6.03 -6.46
CA ARG A 45 -9.79 6.61 -7.72
C ARG A 45 -9.16 5.98 -8.96
N ARG A 46 -7.88 5.61 -8.87
CA ARG A 46 -7.10 4.99 -9.94
C ARG A 46 -6.23 3.90 -9.34
N LEU A 47 -6.12 2.79 -10.06
CA LEU A 47 -5.26 1.67 -9.72
C LEU A 47 -4.34 1.39 -10.91
N LYS A 48 -3.03 1.30 -10.65
CA LYS A 48 -2.06 0.77 -11.61
C LYS A 48 -1.35 -0.41 -10.96
N VAL A 49 -1.53 -1.60 -11.52
CA VAL A 49 -0.87 -2.83 -11.06
C VAL A 49 0.09 -3.30 -12.13
N GLY A 50 1.30 -3.68 -11.74
CA GLY A 50 2.29 -4.30 -12.62
C GLY A 50 2.38 -5.79 -12.36
N ILE A 51 2.32 -6.59 -13.42
CA ILE A 51 2.62 -8.02 -13.40
C ILE A 51 4.00 -8.19 -14.01
N TRP A 52 4.92 -8.84 -13.28
CA TRP A 52 6.26 -9.09 -13.79
C TRP A 52 6.22 -10.19 -14.86
N ASN A 53 6.76 -9.90 -16.04
CA ASN A 53 6.90 -10.83 -17.14
C ASN A 53 8.36 -11.30 -17.24
N ASN A 54 8.59 -12.59 -16.99
CA ASN A 54 9.93 -13.19 -17.01
C ASN A 54 10.53 -13.33 -18.41
N GLN A 55 9.70 -13.42 -19.46
CA GLN A 55 10.19 -13.59 -20.83
C GLN A 55 10.84 -12.30 -21.32
N ASP A 56 10.16 -11.17 -21.07
CA ASP A 56 10.58 -9.86 -21.54
C ASP A 56 11.36 -9.06 -20.48
N SER A 57 11.50 -9.60 -19.26
CA SER A 57 12.16 -8.97 -18.11
C SER A 57 11.64 -7.54 -17.85
N CYS A 58 10.33 -7.37 -17.96
CA CYS A 58 9.64 -6.09 -17.80
C CYS A 58 8.32 -6.27 -17.03
N TYR A 59 7.64 -5.15 -16.74
CA TYR A 59 6.32 -5.17 -16.12
C TYR A 59 5.24 -4.87 -17.16
N ASP A 60 4.24 -5.75 -17.23
CA ASP A 60 2.98 -5.50 -17.93
C ASP A 60 2.03 -4.78 -16.97
N TYR A 61 1.56 -3.60 -17.37
CA TYR A 61 0.73 -2.76 -16.51
C TYR A 61 -0.75 -2.84 -16.88
N LEU A 62 -1.57 -3.06 -15.85
CA LEU A 62 -3.01 -2.86 -15.90
C LEU A 62 -3.33 -1.53 -15.22
N GLU A 63 -3.91 -0.61 -15.98
CA GLU A 63 -4.41 0.67 -15.47
C GLU A 63 -5.94 0.66 -15.49
N GLU A 64 -6.54 0.81 -14.31
CA GLU A 64 -7.97 0.99 -14.19
C GLU A 64 -8.29 2.38 -13.63
N SER A 65 -9.15 3.09 -14.35
CA SER A 65 -9.73 4.37 -13.94
C SER A 65 -11.26 4.27 -14.00
N GLU A 66 -11.94 4.92 -13.05
CA GLU A 66 -13.41 5.01 -12.95
C GLU A 66 -14.22 3.81 -12.44
N LYS A 67 -13.72 3.10 -11.41
CA LYS A 67 -14.57 2.28 -10.53
C LYS A 67 -14.21 2.52 -9.07
N LYS A 68 -15.24 2.72 -8.22
CA LYS A 68 -15.07 2.81 -6.76
C LYS A 68 -14.77 1.41 -6.23
N TYR A 69 -13.50 1.03 -6.20
CA TYR A 69 -13.06 -0.22 -5.57
C TYR A 69 -12.86 -0.01 -4.08
N GLY A 70 -13.50 -0.85 -3.26
CA GLY A 70 -13.11 -1.04 -1.87
C GLY A 70 -11.89 -1.96 -1.85
N ILE A 71 -10.77 -1.50 -1.30
CA ILE A 71 -9.63 -2.38 -1.02
C ILE A 71 -9.92 -3.08 0.30
N ALA A 72 -10.00 -4.41 0.26
CA ALA A 72 -9.97 -5.28 1.43
C ALA A 72 -8.86 -6.30 1.21
N GLU A 73 -7.92 -6.39 2.16
CA GLU A 73 -6.94 -7.47 2.15
C GLU A 73 -7.60 -8.78 2.60
N PRO A 74 -7.43 -9.90 1.88
CA PRO A 74 -7.74 -11.21 2.43
C PRO A 74 -6.69 -11.58 3.48
N ASP A 75 -7.11 -11.92 4.71
CA ASP A 75 -6.25 -12.32 5.82
C ASP A 75 -5.31 -13.49 5.42
N GLY A 76 -4.07 -13.15 5.06
CA GLY A 76 -3.00 -14.11 4.80
C GLY A 76 -2.31 -14.51 6.09
N LYS A 77 -2.71 -15.63 6.70
CA LYS A 77 -1.98 -16.23 7.83
C LYS A 77 -0.64 -16.80 7.34
N HIS A 78 0.45 -16.09 7.59
CA HIS A 78 1.80 -16.64 7.45
C HIS A 78 2.11 -17.58 8.63
N HIS A 79 2.05 -18.89 8.39
CA HIS A 79 2.70 -19.87 9.25
C HIS A 79 4.20 -19.89 8.90
N HIS A 80 5.05 -19.41 9.82
CA HIS A 80 6.47 -19.78 9.81
C HIS A 80 6.62 -21.14 10.50
N ALA A 81 6.99 -22.17 9.73
CA ALA A 81 7.67 -23.34 10.28
C ALA A 81 9.13 -22.94 10.56
N GLY A 82 9.64 -23.35 11.73
CA GLY A 82 10.98 -23.00 12.23
C GLY A 82 12.12 -23.75 11.57
#